data_AF-A0A0U1M543-F1
#
_entry.id   AF-A0A0U1M543-F1
#
_cell.length_a   1.000
_cell.length_b   1.000
_cell.length_c   1.000
_cell.angle_alpha   90.00
_cell.angle_beta   90.00
_cell.angle_gamma   90.00
#
_symmetry.space_group_name_H-M   'P 1'
#
loop_
_entity.id
_entity.type
_entity.pdbx_description
1 polymer ?
#
loop_
_entity_poly.entity_id
_entity_poly.type
_entity_poly.pdbx_seq_one_letter_code
_entity_poly.pdbx_strand_id
1 'polypeptide(L)'
;MDQIHASDSDNSNPLSKEKTKVFSHSDGLHLEYGPLAHVNTAQTTAPPFAGELQPGLYRPPTDRKIANPVPLGLGGFALTTFVAGCINLQVRGITEPNLVIGAALAYGGLVQLCAGMWDMAAGNTFGATALSSYGGFWIAFAIIFTPSGFDIQAQLVNADNGSMDMYYNSLGLFFMGWFIFTILLTLCTVKSTVVFFSLFVAVDFAFLLIAIGYLCRDAMDAPNTPVIKTAGVFQLIAAFLAWWVMLAGIADSSNSFFLIPVFHFPWSEKGRASRKEEVKY
;
A
#
# COMPACT_ATOMS: atom_id res chain seq x y z
N MET A 1 -56.40 -11.46 -60.89
CA MET A 1 -57.41 -11.74 -59.87
C MET A 1 -56.70 -11.80 -58.53
N ASP A 2 -56.16 -10.66 -58.07
CA ASP A 2 -56.90 -9.51 -57.49
C ASP A 2 -57.68 -9.99 -56.25
N GLN A 3 -57.51 -9.46 -55.04
CA GLN A 3 -57.63 -8.04 -54.74
C GLN A 3 -56.95 -7.58 -53.44
N ILE A 4 -56.70 -6.28 -53.44
CA ILE A 4 -56.32 -5.36 -52.38
C ILE A 4 -57.58 -4.90 -51.61
N HIS A 5 -57.47 -4.63 -50.31
CA HIS A 5 -58.12 -3.51 -49.58
C HIS A 5 -57.36 -3.32 -48.25
N ALA A 6 -56.57 -2.24 -48.05
CA ALA A 6 -56.96 -0.87 -47.66
C ALA A 6 -57.65 -0.83 -46.28
N SER A 7 -57.39 0.07 -45.33
CA SER A 7 -56.43 1.15 -45.07
C SER A 7 -56.65 1.55 -43.60
N ASP A 8 -56.00 2.62 -43.14
CA ASP A 8 -56.24 3.40 -41.91
C ASP A 8 -55.26 3.07 -40.77
N SER A 9 -54.67 4.03 -40.05
CA SER A 9 -54.48 5.47 -40.23
C SER A 9 -53.42 5.90 -39.20
N ASP A 10 -52.80 7.02 -39.51
CA ASP A 10 -51.74 7.75 -38.81
C ASP A 10 -51.93 7.94 -37.28
N ASN A 11 -50.87 7.76 -36.47
CA ASN A 11 -50.41 8.81 -35.54
C ASN A 11 -49.12 8.47 -34.73
N SER A 12 -48.05 9.20 -35.06
CA SER A 12 -47.08 9.87 -34.16
C SER A 12 -46.62 9.23 -32.83
N ASN A 13 -45.34 8.82 -32.74
CA ASN A 13 -44.25 9.58 -32.05
C ASN A 13 -42.92 8.77 -32.00
N PRO A 14 -41.74 9.34 -32.35
CA PRO A 14 -40.48 8.60 -32.43
C PRO A 14 -39.54 8.93 -31.27
N LEU A 15 -39.68 8.30 -30.10
CA LEU A 15 -38.69 8.40 -29.01
C LEU A 15 -38.79 7.16 -28.12
N SER A 16 -37.80 6.26 -28.20
CA SER A 16 -37.36 5.31 -27.14
C SER A 16 -36.89 3.94 -27.64
N LYS A 17 -35.88 3.85 -28.52
CA LYS A 17 -35.04 2.62 -28.61
C LYS A 17 -33.59 2.96 -28.93
N GLU A 18 -32.92 3.65 -28.02
CA GLU A 18 -31.45 3.69 -28.02
C GLU A 18 -30.97 2.34 -27.46
N LYS A 19 -30.51 1.45 -28.35
CA LYS A 19 -29.81 0.22 -27.99
C LYS A 19 -28.42 0.60 -27.50
N THR A 20 -28.18 0.46 -26.20
CA THR A 20 -26.83 0.41 -25.62
C THR A 20 -26.03 -0.69 -26.30
N LYS A 21 -25.11 -0.32 -27.20
CA LYS A 21 -24.08 -1.22 -27.72
C LYS A 21 -22.89 -1.17 -26.75
N VAL A 22 -22.78 -2.22 -25.95
CA VAL A 22 -21.53 -2.61 -25.28
C VAL A 22 -20.50 -2.89 -26.37
N PHE A 23 -19.29 -2.32 -26.28
CA PHE A 23 -18.16 -2.74 -27.10
C PHE A 23 -16.91 -2.93 -26.23
N SER A 24 -16.33 -4.13 -26.37
CA SER A 24 -15.20 -4.65 -25.61
C SER A 24 -13.86 -4.05 -26.06
N HIS A 25 -12.94 -3.98 -25.11
CA HIS A 25 -11.53 -3.68 -25.30
C HIS A 25 -10.81 -4.81 -26.05
N SER A 26 -10.33 -4.53 -27.28
CA SER A 26 -9.11 -5.08 -27.87
C SER A 26 -9.09 -4.72 -29.36
N ASP A 27 -8.19 -3.82 -29.76
CA ASP A 27 -7.34 -3.98 -30.96
C ASP A 27 -6.52 -2.70 -31.14
N GLY A 28 -5.20 -2.85 -31.07
CA GLY A 28 -4.26 -1.80 -31.40
C GLY A 28 -4.33 -1.49 -32.88
N LEU A 29 -4.85 -0.32 -33.24
CA LEU A 29 -4.79 0.20 -34.60
C LEU A 29 -3.79 1.35 -34.64
N HIS A 30 -2.60 1.08 -35.18
CA HIS A 30 -1.73 2.11 -35.74
C HIS A 30 -2.45 2.70 -36.97
N LEU A 31 -3.32 3.69 -36.75
CA LEU A 31 -3.88 4.52 -37.81
C LEU A 31 -2.86 5.61 -38.14
N GLU A 32 -2.19 5.43 -39.26
CA GLU A 32 -1.39 6.46 -39.92
C GLU A 32 -2.33 7.56 -40.42
N TYR A 33 -2.53 8.60 -39.62
CA TYR A 33 -3.39 9.72 -39.98
C TYR A 33 -2.61 10.71 -40.87
N GLY A 34 -3.12 10.95 -42.08
CA GLY A 34 -2.63 12.03 -42.95
C GLY A 34 -2.87 13.42 -42.33
N PRO A 35 -2.14 14.46 -42.77
CA PRO A 35 -2.07 15.77 -42.12
C PRO A 35 -3.38 16.58 -42.06
N LEU A 36 -4.50 16.04 -42.58
CA LEU A 36 -5.83 16.65 -42.60
C LEU A 36 -6.93 15.79 -41.97
N ALA A 37 -6.56 14.70 -41.27
CA ALA A 37 -7.54 13.92 -40.55
C ALA A 37 -8.08 14.72 -39.36
N HIS A 38 -9.33 15.20 -39.45
CA HIS A 38 -10.08 15.73 -38.31
C HIS A 38 -10.36 14.59 -37.33
N VAL A 39 -9.43 14.36 -36.40
CA VAL A 39 -9.65 13.49 -35.25
C VAL A 39 -10.65 14.20 -34.36
N ASN A 40 -11.77 13.56 -34.06
CA ASN A 40 -12.81 14.12 -33.20
C ASN A 40 -12.27 14.20 -31.76
N THR A 41 -11.57 15.29 -31.43
CA THR A 41 -10.86 15.49 -30.17
C THR A 41 -11.80 15.48 -28.97
N ALA A 42 -13.07 15.85 -29.17
CA ALA A 42 -14.10 15.87 -28.14
C ALA A 42 -14.37 14.51 -27.47
N GLN A 43 -14.10 13.39 -28.15
CA GLN A 43 -14.27 12.05 -27.58
C GLN A 43 -13.03 11.52 -26.84
N THR A 44 -11.88 12.21 -26.93
CA THR A 44 -10.59 11.75 -26.36
C THR A 44 -9.99 12.67 -25.30
N THR A 45 -10.69 13.74 -24.95
CA THR A 45 -10.29 14.71 -23.92
C THR A 45 -11.39 14.83 -22.88
N ALA A 46 -11.06 14.65 -21.61
CA ALA A 46 -12.01 14.89 -20.54
C ALA A 46 -12.37 16.40 -20.50
N PRO A 47 -13.65 16.77 -20.38
CA PRO A 47 -14.05 18.16 -20.24
C PRO A 47 -13.57 18.72 -18.89
N PRO A 48 -13.38 20.04 -18.77
CA PRO A 48 -13.05 20.66 -17.49
C PRO A 48 -14.07 20.27 -16.42
N PHE A 49 -13.61 19.68 -15.32
CA PHE A 49 -14.49 19.18 -14.26
C PHE A 49 -13.88 19.46 -12.88
N ALA A 50 -14.60 20.25 -12.07
CA ALA A 50 -14.12 20.70 -10.77
C ALA A 50 -13.99 19.56 -9.74
N GLY A 51 -14.80 18.50 -9.86
CA GLY A 51 -14.72 17.33 -8.97
C GLY A 51 -13.49 16.45 -9.18
N GLU A 52 -12.82 16.57 -10.33
CA GLU A 52 -11.57 15.88 -10.66
C GLU A 52 -10.36 16.84 -10.70
N LEU A 53 -10.55 18.11 -10.29
CA LEU A 53 -9.54 19.18 -10.34
C LEU A 53 -8.84 19.31 -11.71
N GLN A 54 -9.59 19.19 -12.81
CA GLN A 54 -9.08 19.35 -14.17
C GLN A 54 -9.43 20.74 -14.71
N PRO A 55 -8.46 21.69 -14.78
CA PRO A 55 -8.74 23.07 -15.18
C PRO A 55 -8.87 23.27 -16.70
N GLY A 56 -8.73 22.23 -17.52
CA GLY A 56 -8.78 22.34 -18.99
C GLY A 56 -8.90 20.99 -19.71
N LEU A 57 -8.85 21.01 -21.05
CA LEU A 57 -8.80 19.80 -21.89
C LEU A 57 -7.52 19.03 -21.55
N TYR A 58 -7.65 17.98 -20.74
CA TYR A 58 -6.54 17.10 -20.37
C TYR A 58 -6.60 15.81 -21.18
N ARG A 59 -5.52 15.50 -21.89
CA ARG A 59 -5.26 14.18 -22.47
C ARG A 59 -4.33 13.44 -21.49
N PRO A 60 -4.80 12.43 -20.75
CA PRO A 60 -3.88 11.59 -19.98
C PRO A 60 -2.91 10.93 -20.97
N PRO A 61 -1.60 10.95 -20.71
CA PRO A 61 -0.67 10.24 -21.59
C PRO A 61 -1.00 8.74 -21.51
N THR A 62 -1.28 8.13 -22.66
CA THR A 62 -1.75 6.75 -22.77
C THR A 62 -0.69 5.73 -22.39
N ASP A 63 0.60 6.10 -22.46
CA ASP A 63 1.73 5.20 -22.27
C ASP A 63 2.81 5.82 -21.37
N ARG A 64 2.48 6.09 -20.10
CA ARG A 64 3.50 6.51 -19.11
C ARG A 64 4.32 5.30 -18.63
N LYS A 65 5.59 5.23 -19.04
CA LYS A 65 6.56 4.33 -18.42
C LYS A 65 7.08 4.94 -17.11
N ILE A 66 6.31 4.82 -16.04
CA ILE A 66 6.67 5.30 -14.70
C ILE A 66 7.61 4.28 -14.04
N ALA A 67 8.63 4.75 -13.32
CA ALA A 67 9.49 3.88 -12.51
C ALA A 67 8.67 3.20 -11.41
N ASN A 68 9.07 1.98 -11.00
CA ASN A 68 8.43 1.29 -9.88
C ASN A 68 8.83 1.96 -8.55
N PRO A 69 7.89 2.60 -7.82
CA PRO A 69 8.22 3.28 -6.57
C PRO A 69 8.25 2.33 -5.36
N VAL A 70 7.77 1.08 -5.50
CA VAL A 70 7.63 0.13 -4.39
C VAL A 70 8.95 -0.13 -3.65
N PRO A 71 10.10 -0.35 -4.33
CA PRO A 71 11.35 -0.58 -3.63
C PRO A 71 11.79 0.60 -2.76
N LEU A 72 11.53 1.84 -3.21
CA LEU A 72 11.83 3.04 -2.42
C LEU A 72 11.03 3.05 -1.11
N GLY A 73 9.72 2.76 -1.20
CA GLY A 73 8.85 2.68 -0.04
C GLY A 73 9.24 1.54 0.91
N LEU A 74 9.59 0.37 0.38
CA LEU A 74 10.07 -0.77 1.18
C LEU A 74 11.42 -0.49 1.85
N GLY A 75 12.31 0.27 1.22
CA GLY A 75 13.56 0.74 1.84
C GLY A 75 13.31 1.66 3.04
N GLY A 76 12.37 2.61 2.88
CA GLY A 76 11.88 3.49 3.95
C GLY A 76 11.33 2.73 5.15
N PHE A 77 10.43 1.78 4.85
CA PHE A 77 9.86 0.88 5.84
C PHE A 77 10.94 0.07 6.56
N ALA A 78 11.81 -0.60 5.81
CA ALA A 78 12.79 -1.54 6.35
C ALA A 78 13.78 -0.87 7.29
N LEU A 79 14.37 0.26 6.90
CA LEU A 79 15.33 0.98 7.74
C LEU A 79 14.69 1.45 9.05
N THR A 80 13.50 2.04 8.97
CA THR A 80 12.81 2.59 10.14
C THR A 80 12.36 1.46 11.08
N THR A 81 11.85 0.36 10.52
CA THR A 81 11.45 -0.85 11.27
C THR A 81 12.67 -1.52 11.93
N PHE A 82 13.82 -1.57 11.25
CA PHE A 82 15.05 -2.12 11.82
C PHE A 82 15.50 -1.33 13.06
N VAL A 83 15.50 0.00 12.97
CA VAL A 83 15.88 0.87 14.09
C VAL A 83 14.88 0.72 15.25
N ALA A 84 13.58 0.72 14.95
CA ALA A 84 12.54 0.49 15.96
C ALA A 84 12.69 -0.88 16.65
N GLY A 85 12.97 -1.94 15.87
CA GLY A 85 13.22 -3.29 16.38
C GLY A 85 14.43 -3.34 17.32
N CYS A 86 15.53 -2.66 16.97
CA CYS A 86 16.69 -2.57 17.85
C CYS A 86 16.38 -1.87 19.18
N ILE A 87 15.56 -0.80 19.15
CA ILE A 87 15.16 -0.05 20.36
C ILE A 87 14.22 -0.90 21.23
N ASN A 88 13.22 -1.55 20.63
CA ASN A 88 12.32 -2.45 21.36
C ASN A 88 13.05 -3.64 21.98
N LEU A 89 14.09 -4.15 21.31
CA LEU A 89 14.99 -5.17 21.86
C LEU A 89 15.95 -4.64 22.93
N GLN A 90 16.04 -3.31 23.10
CA GLN A 90 17.00 -2.63 23.95
C GLN A 90 18.46 -3.00 23.60
N VAL A 91 18.73 -3.12 22.30
CA VAL A 91 20.06 -3.41 21.78
C VAL A 91 21.03 -2.35 22.30
N ARG A 92 22.15 -2.80 22.89
CA ARG A 92 23.16 -1.93 23.53
C ARG A 92 22.61 -1.05 24.66
N GLY A 93 21.51 -1.43 25.28
CA GLY A 93 20.90 -0.67 26.40
C GLY A 93 20.15 0.58 25.96
N ILE A 94 19.84 0.74 24.67
CA ILE A 94 19.06 1.87 24.15
C ILE A 94 17.58 1.62 24.44
N THR A 95 16.98 2.42 25.32
CA THR A 95 15.56 2.30 25.70
C THR A 95 14.68 3.38 25.09
N GLU A 96 15.27 4.50 24.67
CA GLU A 96 14.52 5.67 24.23
C GLU A 96 14.31 5.70 22.70
N PRO A 97 13.10 6.03 22.23
CA PRO A 97 12.77 6.05 20.80
C PRO A 97 13.30 7.29 20.05
N ASN A 98 13.97 8.24 20.72
CA ASN A 98 14.25 9.57 20.16
C ASN A 98 14.98 9.54 18.81
N LEU A 99 15.89 8.59 18.60
CA LEU A 99 16.61 8.47 17.33
C LEU A 99 15.71 7.98 16.19
N VAL A 100 14.73 7.10 16.45
CA VAL A 100 13.87 6.56 15.40
C VAL A 100 12.92 7.62 14.83
N ILE A 101 12.65 8.69 15.57
CA ILE A 101 11.79 9.81 15.14
C ILE A 101 12.29 10.43 13.83
N GLY A 102 13.60 10.63 13.69
CA GLY A 102 14.17 11.19 12.46
C GLY A 102 13.94 10.29 11.24
N ALA A 103 14.19 8.99 11.39
CA ALA A 103 13.92 8.01 10.33
C ALA A 103 12.43 7.87 10.04
N ALA A 104 11.59 7.91 11.08
CA ALA A 104 10.15 7.81 11.00
C ALA A 104 9.51 9.02 10.30
N LEU A 105 10.01 10.24 10.49
CA LEU A 105 9.51 11.40 9.73
C LEU A 105 10.04 11.41 8.30
N ALA A 106 11.35 11.26 8.12
CA ALA A 106 11.98 11.52 6.83
C ALA A 106 11.81 10.36 5.85
N TYR A 107 12.05 9.13 6.28
CA TYR A 107 12.20 8.00 5.35
C TYR A 107 11.06 7.01 5.44
N GLY A 108 10.82 6.41 6.62
CA GLY A 108 9.66 5.56 6.86
C GLY A 108 8.34 6.33 6.75
N GLY A 109 8.36 7.64 6.96
CA GLY A 109 7.17 8.49 6.86
C GLY A 109 7.01 9.12 5.50
N LEU A 110 7.70 10.25 5.29
CA LEU A 110 7.52 11.11 4.13
C LEU A 110 7.89 10.40 2.81
N VAL A 111 9.11 9.84 2.70
CA VAL A 111 9.52 9.18 1.46
C VAL A 111 8.66 7.96 1.15
N GLN A 112 8.30 7.16 2.16
CA GLN A 112 7.42 6.03 1.99
C GLN A 112 6.00 6.44 1.55
N LEU A 113 5.44 7.51 2.12
CA LEU A 113 4.18 8.09 1.70
C LEU A 113 4.25 8.58 0.24
N CYS A 114 5.32 9.29 -0.13
CA CYS A 114 5.53 9.72 -1.52
C CYS A 114 5.63 8.53 -2.48
N ALA A 115 6.30 7.44 -2.09
CA ALA A 115 6.36 6.23 -2.88
C ALA A 115 4.96 5.63 -3.11
N GLY A 116 4.11 5.60 -2.07
CA GLY A 116 2.71 5.17 -2.20
C GLY A 116 1.87 6.07 -3.12
N MET A 117 2.05 7.39 -3.08
CA MET A 117 1.38 8.32 -4.00
C MET A 117 1.80 8.08 -5.46
N TRP A 118 3.07 7.77 -5.72
CA TRP A 118 3.54 7.39 -7.05
C TRP A 118 3.02 6.04 -7.50
N ASP A 119 2.79 5.11 -6.58
CA ASP A 119 2.24 3.80 -6.89
C ASP A 119 0.75 3.90 -7.26
N MET A 120 0.03 4.87 -6.68
CA MET A 120 -1.31 5.26 -7.11
C MET A 120 -1.29 5.78 -8.55
N ALA A 121 -0.32 6.64 -8.89
CA ALA A 121 -0.16 7.14 -10.25
C ALA A 121 0.22 6.03 -11.26
N ALA A 122 0.88 4.96 -10.79
CA ALA A 122 1.19 3.76 -11.57
C ALA A 122 0.01 2.76 -11.67
N GLY A 123 -1.11 3.02 -11.00
CA GLY A 123 -2.30 2.15 -11.01
C GLY A 123 -2.20 0.92 -10.10
N ASN A 124 -1.22 0.88 -9.18
CA ASN A 124 -1.06 -0.22 -8.23
C ASN A 124 -1.77 0.09 -6.90
N THR A 125 -3.03 -0.33 -6.78
CA THR A 125 -3.84 -0.09 -5.58
C THR A 125 -3.23 -0.69 -4.32
N PHE A 126 -2.69 -1.91 -4.39
CA PHE A 126 -2.15 -2.57 -3.21
C PHE A 126 -0.99 -1.78 -2.61
N GLY A 127 0.02 -1.46 -3.43
CA GLY A 127 1.20 -0.76 -2.91
C GLY A 127 0.92 0.71 -2.63
N ALA A 128 -0.01 1.36 -3.37
CA ALA A 128 -0.51 2.68 -3.01
C ALA A 128 -1.11 2.71 -1.61
N THR A 129 -2.01 1.77 -1.29
CA THR A 129 -2.60 1.66 0.04
C THR A 129 -1.54 1.31 1.09
N ALA A 130 -0.77 0.24 0.86
CA ALA A 130 0.19 -0.24 1.85
C ALA A 130 1.27 0.80 2.18
N LEU A 131 1.96 1.35 1.18
CA LEU A 131 3.07 2.28 1.38
C LEU A 131 2.59 3.61 1.96
N SER A 132 1.46 4.14 1.48
CA SER A 132 0.92 5.39 2.01
C SER A 132 0.46 5.25 3.45
N SER A 133 -0.23 4.16 3.77
CA SER A 133 -0.69 3.90 5.14
C SER A 133 0.48 3.70 6.09
N TYR A 134 1.50 2.90 5.74
CA TYR A 134 2.68 2.75 6.59
C TYR A 134 3.54 4.02 6.67
N GLY A 135 3.56 4.84 5.61
CA GLY A 135 4.10 6.21 5.68
C GLY A 135 3.37 7.06 6.72
N GLY A 136 2.04 7.04 6.69
CA GLY A 136 1.19 7.69 7.70
C GLY A 136 1.42 7.14 9.11
N PHE A 137 1.59 5.83 9.27
CA PHE A 137 1.94 5.19 10.54
C PHE A 137 3.23 5.78 11.12
N TRP A 138 4.31 5.85 10.34
CA TRP A 138 5.58 6.35 10.82
C TRP A 138 5.54 7.84 11.15
N ILE A 139 4.81 8.64 10.38
CA ILE A 139 4.56 10.05 10.71
C ILE A 139 3.79 10.16 12.03
N ALA A 140 2.71 9.40 12.21
CA ALA A 140 1.92 9.39 13.44
C ALA A 140 2.77 8.93 14.63
N PHE A 141 3.58 7.88 14.46
CA PHE A 141 4.52 7.40 15.47
C PHE A 141 5.49 8.52 15.88
N ALA A 142 6.09 9.21 14.93
CA ALA A 142 6.99 10.32 15.24
C ALA A 142 6.28 11.45 15.99
N ILE A 143 5.05 11.82 15.60
CA ILE A 143 4.24 12.83 16.29
C ILE A 143 4.00 12.42 17.76
N ILE A 144 3.63 11.15 18.00
CA ILE A 144 3.37 10.60 19.34
C ILE A 144 4.61 10.67 20.24
N PHE A 145 5.78 10.33 19.70
CA PHE A 145 7.01 10.18 20.48
C PHE A 145 7.93 11.41 20.48
N THR A 146 7.63 12.46 19.71
CA THR A 146 8.43 13.70 19.72
C THR A 146 8.25 14.44 21.05
N PRO A 147 9.32 14.54 21.88
CA PRO A 147 9.24 15.29 23.13
C PRO A 147 9.03 16.77 22.86
N SER A 148 8.19 17.43 23.67
CA SER A 148 7.92 18.87 23.58
C SER A 148 7.29 19.34 22.26
N GLY A 149 6.82 18.40 21.44
CA GLY A 149 6.13 18.69 20.18
C GLY A 149 4.63 18.81 20.38
N PHE A 150 3.90 17.74 20.04
CA PHE A 150 2.44 17.69 20.21
C PHE A 150 2.01 17.33 21.64
N ASP A 151 2.97 16.99 22.51
CA ASP A 151 2.77 16.68 23.93
C ASP A 151 1.68 15.65 24.23
N ILE A 152 1.43 14.71 23.30
CA ILE A 152 0.35 13.71 23.39
C ILE A 152 0.43 12.90 24.68
N GLN A 153 1.64 12.43 25.04
CA GLN A 153 1.85 11.69 26.29
C GLN A 153 1.52 12.55 27.51
N ALA A 154 2.02 13.78 27.57
CA ALA A 154 1.79 14.67 28.71
C ALA A 154 0.30 15.01 28.87
N GLN A 155 -0.42 15.24 27.77
CA GLN A 155 -1.86 15.49 27.81
C GLN A 155 -2.66 14.30 28.34
N LEU A 156 -2.32 13.08 27.90
CA LEU A 156 -2.97 11.86 28.39
C LEU A 156 -2.67 11.60 29.86
N VAL A 157 -1.44 11.84 30.30
CA VAL A 157 -1.04 11.71 31.72
C VAL A 157 -1.75 12.73 32.59
N ASN A 158 -1.85 13.99 32.13
CA ASN A 158 -2.54 15.04 32.87
C ASN A 158 -4.05 14.77 32.96
N ALA A 159 -4.66 14.20 31.91
CA ALA A 159 -6.06 13.80 31.92
C ALA A 159 -6.34 12.62 32.87
N ASP A 160 -5.32 11.83 33.19
CA ASP A 160 -5.37 10.66 34.06
C ASP A 160 -4.76 10.92 35.45
N ASN A 161 -4.81 12.18 35.91
CA ASN A 161 -4.33 12.62 37.22
C ASN A 161 -2.87 12.22 37.54
N GLY A 162 -2.01 12.20 36.51
CA GLY A 162 -0.60 11.82 36.64
C GLY A 162 -0.32 10.34 36.42
N SER A 163 -1.34 9.52 36.17
CA SER A 163 -1.16 8.12 35.79
C SER A 163 -0.79 7.95 34.31
N MET A 164 -0.14 6.84 33.96
CA MET A 164 0.22 6.49 32.60
C MET A 164 -0.81 5.57 31.91
N ASP A 165 -1.86 5.13 32.62
CA ASP A 165 -2.83 4.15 32.16
C ASP A 165 -3.51 4.58 30.86
N MET A 166 -4.04 5.81 30.81
CA MET A 166 -4.67 6.34 29.61
C MET A 166 -3.71 6.37 28.43
N TYR A 167 -2.45 6.73 28.67
CA TYR A 167 -1.41 6.74 27.63
C TYR A 167 -1.12 5.32 27.11
N TYR A 168 -0.85 4.36 28.01
CA TYR A 168 -0.56 2.98 27.63
C TYR A 168 -1.73 2.30 26.93
N ASN A 169 -2.95 2.47 27.44
CA ASN A 169 -4.15 1.92 26.80
C ASN A 169 -4.38 2.52 25.41
N SER A 170 -4.21 3.84 25.26
CA SER A 170 -4.36 4.50 23.96
C SER A 170 -3.32 4.01 22.96
N LEU A 171 -2.07 3.86 23.39
CA LEU A 171 -0.98 3.39 22.54
C LEU A 171 -1.16 1.92 22.16
N GLY A 172 -1.59 1.06 23.09
CA GLY A 172 -1.93 -0.33 22.83
C GLY A 172 -3.07 -0.47 21.80
N LEU A 173 -4.14 0.33 21.93
CA LEU A 173 -5.25 0.36 20.97
C LEU A 173 -4.81 0.89 19.60
N PHE A 174 -3.92 1.89 19.56
CA PHE A 174 -3.34 2.38 18.31
C PHE A 174 -2.62 1.26 17.56
N PHE A 175 -1.74 0.50 18.22
CA PHE A 175 -1.05 -0.63 17.59
C PHE A 175 -2.00 -1.80 17.26
N MET A 176 -3.05 -2.02 18.04
CA MET A 176 -4.09 -3.01 17.72
C MET A 176 -4.84 -2.65 16.42
N GLY A 177 -5.15 -1.36 16.21
CA GLY A 177 -5.73 -0.88 14.95
C GLY A 177 -4.82 -1.15 13.76
N TRP A 178 -3.51 -0.91 13.91
CA TRP A 178 -2.53 -1.22 12.87
C TRP A 178 -2.39 -2.72 12.61
N PHE A 179 -2.45 -3.56 13.64
CA PHE A 179 -2.51 -5.01 13.48
C PHE A 179 -3.71 -5.45 12.63
N ILE A 180 -4.91 -4.94 12.92
CA ILE A 180 -6.11 -5.27 12.13
C ILE A 180 -5.93 -4.85 10.66
N PHE A 181 -5.41 -3.63 10.44
CA PHE A 181 -5.11 -3.15 9.09
C PHE A 181 -4.10 -4.05 8.36
N THR A 182 -3.01 -4.43 9.02
CA THR A 182 -1.97 -5.29 8.43
C THR A 182 -2.53 -6.65 8.07
N ILE A 183 -3.37 -7.28 8.92
CA ILE A 183 -4.02 -8.56 8.60
C ILE A 183 -4.81 -8.48 7.29
N LEU A 184 -5.55 -7.39 7.06
CA LEU A 184 -6.29 -7.20 5.80
C LEU A 184 -5.35 -7.15 4.59
N LEU A 185 -4.19 -6.50 4.72
CA LEU A 185 -3.16 -6.51 3.69
C LEU A 185 -2.51 -7.88 3.53
N THR A 186 -2.21 -8.59 4.62
CA THR A 186 -1.64 -9.94 4.61
C THR A 186 -2.51 -10.89 3.80
N LEU A 187 -3.84 -10.84 3.99
CA LEU A 187 -4.79 -11.64 3.21
C LEU A 187 -4.73 -11.34 1.70
N CYS A 188 -4.44 -10.10 1.32
CA CYS A 188 -4.25 -9.73 -0.09
C CYS A 188 -2.92 -10.24 -0.69
N THR A 189 -1.98 -10.71 0.14
CA THR A 189 -0.67 -11.21 -0.33
C THR A 189 -0.60 -12.74 -0.51
N VAL A 190 -1.66 -13.50 -0.25
CA VAL A 190 -1.65 -14.98 -0.36
C VAL A 190 -1.37 -15.54 -1.75
N LYS A 191 -1.54 -14.73 -2.81
CA LYS A 191 -1.20 -15.08 -4.20
C LYS A 191 0.16 -14.56 -4.65
N SER A 192 0.88 -13.87 -3.77
CA SER A 192 2.16 -13.23 -4.06
C SER A 192 3.35 -14.21 -3.90
N THR A 193 4.53 -13.67 -3.60
CA THR A 193 5.75 -14.43 -3.31
C THR A 193 5.77 -14.81 -1.83
N VAL A 194 6.46 -15.91 -1.50
CA VAL A 194 6.56 -16.40 -0.13
C VAL A 194 7.18 -15.33 0.78
N VAL A 195 8.24 -14.67 0.32
CA VAL A 195 8.93 -13.62 1.09
C VAL A 195 8.04 -12.40 1.31
N PHE A 196 7.27 -11.98 0.30
CA PHE A 196 6.35 -10.85 0.45
C PHE A 196 5.22 -11.16 1.41
N PHE A 197 4.66 -12.36 1.36
CA PHE A 197 3.68 -12.81 2.35
C PHE A 197 4.28 -12.88 3.76
N SER A 198 5.47 -13.47 3.91
CA SER A 198 6.17 -13.58 5.19
C SER A 198 6.50 -12.22 5.81
N LEU A 199 6.79 -11.21 4.98
CA LEU A 199 6.98 -9.84 5.44
C LEU A 199 5.74 -9.35 6.19
N PHE A 200 4.56 -9.42 5.59
CA PHE A 200 3.33 -8.95 6.20
C PHE A 200 2.95 -9.75 7.46
N VAL A 201 3.18 -11.07 7.47
CA VAL A 201 2.99 -11.90 8.67
C VAL A 201 3.95 -11.48 9.80
N ALA A 202 5.21 -11.16 9.50
CA ALA A 202 6.14 -10.67 10.51
C ALA A 202 5.69 -9.31 11.08
N VAL A 203 5.15 -8.43 10.24
CA VAL A 203 4.57 -7.15 10.67
C VAL A 203 3.32 -7.35 11.53
N ASP A 204 2.46 -8.32 11.20
CA ASP A 204 1.30 -8.68 12.02
C ASP A 204 1.72 -9.04 13.44
N PHE A 205 2.70 -9.95 13.60
CA PHE A 205 3.21 -10.32 14.91
C PHE A 205 3.88 -9.16 15.63
N ALA A 206 4.62 -8.29 14.92
CA ALA A 206 5.21 -7.11 15.52
C ALA A 206 4.14 -6.18 16.12
N PHE A 207 3.10 -5.82 15.36
CA PHE A 207 2.04 -4.95 15.88
C PHE A 207 1.22 -5.60 16.98
N LEU A 208 0.85 -6.87 16.82
CA LEU A 208 0.08 -7.60 17.82
C LEU A 208 0.83 -7.67 19.15
N LEU A 209 2.12 -8.01 19.13
CA LEU A 209 2.91 -8.14 20.35
C LEU A 209 3.19 -6.78 20.99
N ILE A 210 3.42 -5.70 20.23
CA ILE A 210 3.51 -4.36 20.81
C ILE A 210 2.19 -3.98 21.48
N ALA A 211 1.06 -4.19 20.80
CA ALA A 211 -0.26 -3.88 21.34
C ALA A 211 -0.51 -4.64 22.66
N ILE A 212 -0.27 -5.96 22.68
CA ILE A 212 -0.36 -6.79 23.89
C ILE A 212 0.63 -6.30 24.96
N GLY A 213 1.84 -5.90 24.57
CA GLY A 213 2.84 -5.36 25.49
C GLY A 213 2.36 -4.13 26.26
N TYR A 214 1.57 -3.26 25.63
CA TYR A 214 0.98 -2.09 26.29
C TYR A 214 -0.34 -2.40 27.02
N LEU A 215 -1.17 -3.31 26.50
CA LEU A 215 -2.50 -3.63 27.07
C LEU A 215 -2.43 -4.64 28.23
N CYS A 216 -1.53 -5.62 28.15
CA CYS A 216 -1.34 -6.66 29.16
C CYS A 216 -0.12 -6.33 30.03
N ARG A 217 -0.35 -5.43 30.99
CA ARG A 217 0.66 -4.83 31.86
C ARG A 217 1.25 -5.80 32.88
N ASP A 218 2.42 -5.47 33.41
CA ASP A 218 3.10 -6.25 34.43
C ASP A 218 2.58 -5.97 35.86
N ALA A 219 3.20 -6.59 36.86
CA ALA A 219 2.79 -6.42 38.27
C ALA A 219 3.01 -5.01 38.82
N MET A 220 3.80 -4.17 38.14
CA MET A 220 4.03 -2.76 38.48
C MET A 220 3.20 -1.83 37.60
N ASP A 221 2.24 -2.38 36.85
CA ASP A 221 1.36 -1.67 35.93
C ASP A 221 2.10 -0.97 34.77
N ALA A 222 3.30 -1.46 34.46
CA ALA A 222 4.12 -0.98 33.35
C ALA A 222 3.93 -1.86 32.10
N PRO A 223 4.29 -1.36 30.90
CA PRO A 223 4.26 -2.16 29.68
C PRO A 223 5.15 -3.41 29.80
N ASN A 224 4.62 -4.55 29.33
CA ASN A 224 5.27 -5.84 29.44
C ASN A 224 6.50 -5.93 28.52
N THR A 225 7.65 -5.62 29.12
CA THR A 225 8.94 -5.52 28.42
C THR A 225 9.32 -6.81 27.67
N PRO A 226 9.20 -8.03 28.25
CA PRO A 226 9.45 -9.27 27.51
C PRO A 226 8.63 -9.43 26.22
N VAL A 227 7.34 -9.06 26.25
CA VAL A 227 6.47 -9.13 25.07
C VAL A 227 6.90 -8.10 24.02
N ILE A 228 7.21 -6.87 24.43
CA ILE A 228 7.70 -5.81 23.54
C ILE A 228 9.04 -6.21 22.89
N LYS A 229 9.95 -6.83 23.65
CA LYS A 229 11.21 -7.37 23.09
C LYS A 229 10.97 -8.43 22.03
N THR A 230 9.99 -9.32 22.26
CA THR A 230 9.60 -10.34 21.27
C THR A 230 9.08 -9.67 20.00
N ALA A 231 8.28 -8.60 20.12
CA ALA A 231 7.86 -7.81 18.98
C ALA A 231 9.04 -7.20 18.21
N GLY A 232 10.07 -6.73 18.92
CA GLY A 232 11.30 -6.23 18.33
C GLY A 232 12.02 -7.27 17.47
N VAL A 233 12.00 -8.56 17.83
CA VAL A 233 12.52 -9.65 16.96
C VAL A 233 11.74 -9.71 15.65
N PHE A 234 10.41 -9.68 15.70
CA PHE A 234 9.57 -9.70 14.50
C PHE A 234 9.75 -8.45 13.63
N GLN A 235 10.01 -7.29 14.24
CA GLN A 235 10.39 -6.07 13.49
C GLN A 235 11.72 -6.25 12.75
N LEU A 236 12.73 -6.86 13.36
CA LEU A 236 13.98 -7.15 12.66
C LEU A 236 13.77 -8.12 11.50
N ILE A 237 13.00 -9.19 11.71
CA ILE A 237 12.64 -10.15 10.65
C ILE A 237 11.93 -9.41 9.51
N ALA A 238 10.91 -8.60 9.82
CA ALA A 238 10.18 -7.80 8.83
C ALA A 238 11.11 -6.85 8.06
N ALA A 239 12.05 -6.17 8.73
CA ALA A 239 12.99 -5.28 8.08
C ALA A 239 13.87 -6.00 7.04
N PHE A 240 14.44 -7.16 7.40
CA PHE A 240 15.25 -7.94 6.47
C PHE A 240 14.44 -8.51 5.31
N LEU A 241 13.20 -8.96 5.55
CA LEU A 241 12.31 -9.41 4.48
C LEU A 241 11.92 -8.25 3.54
N ALA A 242 11.67 -7.06 4.08
CA ALA A 242 11.38 -5.87 3.28
C ALA A 242 12.58 -5.44 2.42
N TRP A 243 13.80 -5.46 2.97
CA TRP A 243 15.01 -5.23 2.16
C TRP A 243 15.24 -6.30 1.10
N TRP A 244 14.89 -7.56 1.38
CA TRP A 244 14.93 -8.61 0.36
C TRP A 244 13.98 -8.30 -0.80
N VAL A 245 12.72 -7.95 -0.49
CA VAL A 245 11.73 -7.59 -1.53
C VAL A 245 12.13 -6.32 -2.28
N MET A 246 12.70 -5.34 -1.58
CA MET A 246 13.29 -4.15 -2.20
C MET A 246 14.40 -4.54 -3.17
N LEU A 247 15.36 -5.36 -2.74
CA LEU A 247 16.48 -5.80 -3.57
C LEU A 247 16.00 -6.55 -4.81
N ALA A 248 15.03 -7.45 -4.65
CA ALA A 248 14.39 -8.14 -5.77
C ALA A 248 13.65 -7.20 -6.73
N GLY A 249 13.20 -6.04 -6.25
CA GLY A 249 12.50 -5.03 -7.05
C GLY A 249 13.41 -4.02 -7.75
N ILE A 250 14.66 -3.83 -7.30
CA ILE A 250 15.64 -2.94 -7.94
C ILE A 250 16.66 -3.69 -8.81
N ALA A 251 16.97 -4.95 -8.49
CA ALA A 251 17.99 -5.72 -9.19
C ALA A 251 17.46 -6.21 -10.53
N ASP A 252 18.17 -5.87 -11.61
CA ASP A 252 17.91 -6.35 -12.96
C ASP A 252 19.22 -6.76 -13.67
N SER A 253 19.11 -7.25 -14.90
CA SER A 253 20.28 -7.70 -15.68
C SER A 253 21.21 -6.57 -16.13
N SER A 254 20.80 -5.31 -15.98
CA SER A 254 21.61 -4.13 -16.34
C SER A 254 22.45 -3.63 -15.16
N ASN A 255 22.00 -3.85 -13.92
CA ASN A 255 22.63 -3.30 -12.72
C ASN A 255 23.15 -4.35 -11.73
N SER A 256 22.85 -5.64 -11.92
CA SER A 256 23.27 -6.72 -11.02
C SER A 256 23.88 -7.91 -11.74
N PHE A 257 24.90 -8.52 -11.12
CA PHE A 257 25.51 -9.77 -11.58
C PHE A 257 24.63 -11.00 -11.30
N PHE A 258 23.65 -10.89 -10.40
CA PHE A 258 22.74 -11.96 -10.03
C PHE A 258 21.33 -11.41 -9.77
N LEU A 259 20.32 -12.21 -10.08
CA LEU A 259 18.94 -11.88 -9.77
C LEU A 259 18.53 -12.56 -8.46
N ILE A 260 17.75 -11.85 -7.65
CA ILE A 260 17.28 -12.38 -6.38
C ILE A 260 16.22 -13.46 -6.64
N PRO A 261 16.35 -14.65 -6.02
CA PRO A 261 15.37 -15.70 -6.23
C PRO A 261 14.03 -15.30 -5.60
N VAL A 262 12.96 -15.53 -6.37
CA VAL A 262 11.60 -15.26 -5.96
C VAL A 262 10.84 -16.57 -5.84
N PHE A 263 10.52 -16.95 -4.61
CA PHE A 263 9.75 -18.15 -4.33
C PHE A 263 8.25 -17.87 -4.42
N HIS A 264 7.53 -18.68 -5.18
CA HIS A 264 6.11 -18.55 -5.39
C HIS A 264 5.33 -19.66 -4.68
N PHE A 265 4.14 -19.34 -4.17
CA PHE A 265 3.28 -20.38 -3.61
C PHE A 265 2.84 -21.40 -4.67
N PRO A 266 2.64 -22.69 -4.31
CA PRO A 266 2.21 -23.72 -5.25
C PRO A 266 0.90 -23.41 -5.98
N TRP A 267 0.01 -22.66 -5.35
CA TRP A 267 -1.29 -22.28 -5.90
C TRP A 267 -1.27 -20.97 -6.70
N SER A 268 -0.18 -20.19 -6.65
CA SER A 268 -0.04 -18.93 -7.40
C SER A 268 0.04 -19.22 -8.91
N GLU A 269 -0.32 -18.25 -9.76
CA GLU A 269 -0.29 -18.44 -11.22
C GLU A 269 1.09 -18.81 -11.74
N LYS A 270 2.14 -18.12 -11.24
CA LYS A 270 3.54 -18.44 -11.58
C LYS A 270 3.95 -19.83 -11.06
N GLY A 271 3.52 -20.23 -9.87
CA GLY A 271 3.79 -21.58 -9.35
C GLY A 271 3.04 -22.70 -10.11
N ARG A 272 1.85 -22.40 -10.65
CA ARG A 272 1.12 -23.31 -11.53
C ARG A 272 1.77 -23.42 -12.92
N ALA A 273 2.33 -22.33 -13.43
CA ALA A 273 3.02 -22.29 -14.71
C ALA A 273 4.31 -23.14 -14.68
N SER A 274 5.17 -22.95 -13.68
CA SER A 274 6.43 -23.72 -13.57
C SER A 274 6.20 -25.23 -13.48
N ARG A 275 5.17 -25.66 -12.75
CA ARG A 275 4.81 -27.09 -12.65
C ARG A 275 4.34 -27.69 -13.97
N LYS A 276 3.66 -26.91 -14.82
CA LYS A 276 3.22 -27.38 -16.16
C LYS A 276 4.40 -27.55 -17.11
N GLU A 277 5.49 -26.83 -16.88
CA GLU A 277 6.74 -26.97 -17.66
C GLU A 277 7.53 -28.21 -17.22
N GLU A 278 7.57 -28.51 -15.91
CA GLU A 278 8.22 -29.72 -15.38
C GLU A 278 7.58 -31.03 -15.86
N VAL A 279 6.27 -31.06 -16.09
CA VAL A 279 5.54 -32.27 -16.54
C VAL A 279 5.70 -32.53 -18.06
N LYS A 280 6.33 -31.62 -18.81
CA LYS A 280 6.55 -31.76 -20.26
C LYS A 280 7.87 -32.47 -20.62
N TYR A 281 8.64 -32.93 -19.63
CA TYR A 281 9.87 -33.70 -19.80
C TYR A 281 9.73 -35.09 -19.15
#